data_AF-A0A8X6VWK1-F1
#
_entry.id   AF-A0A8X6VWK1-F1
#
_cell.length_a   1.000
_cell.length_b   1.000
_cell.length_c   1.000
_cell.angle_alpha   90.00
_cell.angle_beta   90.00
_cell.angle_gamma   90.00
#
_symmetry.space_group_name_H-M   'P 1'
#
loop_
_entity.id
_entity.type
_entity.pdbx_description
1 polymer ?
#
loop_
_entity_poly.entity_id
_entity_poly.type
_entity_poly.pdbx_seq_one_letter_code
_entity_poly.pdbx_strand_id
1 'polypeptide(L)'
;MSLIDTNGLPYQTVYVRNIYYMITTNIDVTDGLANGAVGKLVHVETNYEGLVKTIWLEFPDLPQIGKKFRRKAAGYAAEINVSRMAVPIVLRSSNIPLNNNKTIFVKRTHVSLVCVCATTIHKSQGNKYSEIVYEYDRRHSQSLLYVALSRVTSIEGLYITTKNNDKTFYHCRRRSSSTIDLQDEFKRLSLNKLQTINGDLINFITNRQGLSIFTFNCQSLTAHAVDLQDSVIRNSNILVLSETWLGNESDISIPNFNCIVKYKRPNTRAGGVAIYQNSSNAVNIITPSMECSVSQSDIYGTIQSSVGDLCLAECVIDNGQKIIIVAVYITPNKKLDDIIEFLHRSLLPYTSRGSALLNKN
;
A
#
# COMPACT_ATOMS: atom_id res chain seq x y z
N MET A 1 -3.15 42.87 15.47
CA MET A 1 -3.72 41.68 14.78
C MET A 1 -2.65 40.61 14.82
N SER A 2 -2.91 39.47 15.45
CA SER A 2 -1.92 38.39 15.60
C SER A 2 -1.70 37.65 14.27
N LEU A 3 -0.62 36.86 14.16
CA LEU A 3 -0.39 36.02 12.97
C LEU A 3 -1.55 35.03 12.74
N ILE A 4 -2.18 34.57 13.83
CA ILE A 4 -3.31 33.63 13.81
C ILE A 4 -4.54 34.30 13.20
N ASP A 5 -4.82 35.55 13.57
CA ASP A 5 -5.94 36.35 13.05
C ASP A 5 -5.81 36.66 11.55
N THR A 6 -4.64 36.37 10.96
CA THR A 6 -4.34 36.65 9.55
C THR A 6 -4.00 35.40 8.73
N ASN A 7 -4.48 34.24 9.17
CA ASN A 7 -4.25 32.92 8.57
C ASN A 7 -2.77 32.48 8.52
N GLY A 8 -1.99 32.85 9.53
CA GLY A 8 -0.61 32.40 9.71
C GLY A 8 0.39 33.05 8.75
N LEU A 9 0.06 34.21 8.18
CA LEU A 9 0.87 34.87 7.16
C LEU A 9 1.39 36.20 7.66
N PRO A 10 2.72 36.42 7.66
CA PRO A 10 3.31 37.66 8.14
C PRO A 10 2.91 38.84 7.25
N TYR A 11 2.88 40.06 7.80
CA TYR A 11 2.54 41.27 7.04
C TYR A 11 3.45 41.44 5.80
N GLN A 12 4.74 41.14 5.98
CA GLN A 12 5.74 41.12 4.93
C GLN A 12 6.45 39.76 4.93
N THR A 13 6.63 39.16 3.75
CA THR A 13 7.42 37.94 3.56
C THR A 13 8.65 38.28 2.72
N VAL A 14 9.84 37.97 3.25
CA VAL A 14 11.09 38.08 2.48
C VAL A 14 11.39 36.73 1.84
N TYR A 15 11.55 36.74 0.52
CA TYR A 15 11.85 35.55 -0.27
C TYR A 15 13.34 35.47 -0.58
N VAL A 16 13.98 34.38 -0.17
CA VAL A 16 15.40 34.11 -0.39
C VAL A 16 15.51 32.86 -1.25
N ARG A 17 16.13 32.99 -2.42
CA ARG A 17 16.34 31.83 -3.32
C ARG A 17 17.15 30.76 -2.62
N ASN A 18 16.90 29.51 -3.00
CA ASN A 18 17.52 28.29 -2.48
C ASN A 18 17.17 27.93 -1.03
N ILE A 19 16.15 28.58 -0.45
CA ILE A 19 15.64 28.29 0.90
C ILE A 19 14.29 27.57 0.83
N TYR A 20 13.95 26.82 1.87
CA TYR A 20 12.70 26.07 1.97
C TYR A 20 11.54 26.94 2.49
N TYR A 21 10.39 26.79 1.85
CA TYR A 21 9.14 27.43 2.22
C TYR A 21 8.04 26.39 2.35
N MET A 22 7.17 26.59 3.33
CA MET A 22 5.99 25.78 3.59
C MET A 22 4.74 26.46 3.05
N ILE A 23 3.90 25.69 2.36
CA ILE A 23 2.56 26.10 1.95
C ILE A 23 1.65 26.16 3.19
N THR A 24 0.96 27.28 3.39
CA THR A 24 0.12 27.51 4.59
C THR A 24 -1.38 27.28 4.36
N THR A 25 -1.80 27.09 3.10
CA THR A 25 -3.21 26.91 2.73
C THR A 25 -3.35 25.79 1.71
N ASN A 26 -4.53 25.16 1.65
CA ASN A 26 -4.78 24.13 0.64
C ASN A 26 -4.92 24.78 -0.74
N ILE A 27 -3.95 24.51 -1.63
CA ILE A 27 -3.92 25.05 -2.99
C ILE A 27 -4.65 24.12 -3.95
N ASP A 28 -4.21 22.86 -4.02
CA ASP A 28 -4.84 21.73 -4.73
C ASP A 28 -4.40 20.44 -4.01
N VAL A 29 -5.27 19.92 -3.15
CA VAL A 29 -4.98 18.73 -2.33
C VAL A 29 -4.74 17.49 -3.20
N THR A 30 -5.43 17.39 -4.35
CA THR A 30 -5.28 16.25 -5.27
C THR A 30 -3.93 16.25 -5.99
N ASP A 31 -3.30 17.42 -6.12
CA ASP A 31 -1.96 17.59 -6.69
C ASP A 31 -0.87 17.68 -5.60
N GLY A 32 -1.19 17.35 -4.34
CA GLY A 32 -0.27 17.37 -3.21
C GLY A 32 0.14 18.78 -2.72
N LEU A 33 -0.41 19.85 -3.29
CA LEU A 33 -0.18 21.23 -2.88
C LEU A 33 -1.13 21.59 -1.72
N ALA A 34 -0.92 20.95 -0.57
CA ALA A 34 -1.70 21.12 0.64
C ALA A 34 -0.95 21.93 1.71
N ASN A 35 -1.68 22.39 2.73
CA ASN A 35 -1.09 23.02 3.91
C ASN A 35 -0.07 22.06 4.57
N GLY A 36 1.14 22.55 4.82
CA GLY A 36 2.26 21.80 5.38
C GLY A 36 3.26 21.27 4.35
N ALA A 37 2.94 21.32 3.05
CA ALA A 37 3.87 20.92 2.00
C ALA A 37 5.08 21.87 1.95
N VAL A 38 6.29 21.31 1.97
CA VAL A 38 7.56 22.06 2.01
C VAL A 38 8.28 21.91 0.68
N GLY A 39 8.64 23.04 0.06
CA GLY A 39 9.39 23.08 -1.19
C GLY A 39 10.51 24.11 -1.16
N LYS A 40 11.55 23.87 -1.95
CA LYS A 40 12.70 24.76 -2.10
C LYS A 40 12.40 25.85 -3.11
N LEU A 41 12.58 27.11 -2.73
CA LEU A 41 12.42 28.26 -3.62
C LEU A 41 13.54 28.31 -4.66
N VAL A 42 13.21 28.18 -5.94
CA VAL A 42 14.20 28.21 -7.03
C VAL A 42 14.13 29.48 -7.89
N HIS A 43 12.94 30.08 -8.02
CA HIS A 43 12.77 31.29 -8.81
C HIS A 43 11.65 32.19 -8.28
N VAL A 44 11.79 33.50 -8.48
CA VAL A 44 10.81 34.52 -8.09
C VAL A 44 10.58 35.41 -9.29
N GLU A 45 9.32 35.53 -9.70
CA GLU A 45 8.87 36.49 -10.72
C GLU A 45 8.27 37.71 -10.05
N THR A 46 8.63 38.88 -10.57
CA THR A 46 8.05 40.16 -10.17
C THR A 46 7.31 40.81 -11.33
N ASN A 47 6.32 41.64 -11.04
CA ASN A 47 5.70 42.53 -12.03
C ASN A 47 6.63 43.74 -12.33
N TYR A 48 6.18 44.64 -13.21
CA TYR A 48 6.91 45.87 -13.56
C TYR A 48 7.12 46.83 -12.39
N GLU A 49 6.33 46.71 -11.32
CA GLU A 49 6.41 47.51 -10.09
C GLU A 49 7.32 46.86 -9.04
N GLY A 50 7.94 45.72 -9.34
CA GLY A 50 8.80 44.97 -8.42
C GLY A 50 8.04 44.12 -7.39
N LEU A 51 6.71 44.02 -7.49
CA LEU A 51 5.90 43.16 -6.62
C LEU A 51 5.95 41.71 -7.08
N VAL A 52 6.09 40.79 -6.12
CA VAL A 52 6.14 39.35 -6.39
C VAL A 52 4.82 38.87 -6.98
N LYS A 53 4.89 38.28 -8.18
CA LYS A 53 3.75 37.73 -8.92
C LYS A 53 3.65 36.21 -8.76
N THR A 54 4.77 35.52 -8.95
CA THR A 54 4.85 34.05 -8.95
C THR A 54 6.10 33.60 -8.20
N ILE A 55 5.94 32.56 -7.40
CA ILE A 55 7.04 31.88 -6.71
C ILE A 55 7.13 30.45 -7.23
N TRP A 56 8.32 30.02 -7.62
CA TRP A 56 8.56 28.69 -8.14
C TRP A 56 9.24 27.83 -7.08
N LEU A 57 8.57 26.74 -6.68
CA LEU A 57 9.07 25.80 -5.67
C LEU A 57 9.39 24.43 -6.28
N GLU A 58 10.48 23.82 -5.86
CA GLU A 58 10.79 22.41 -6.14
C GLU A 58 10.53 21.54 -4.91
N PHE A 59 10.02 20.33 -5.15
CA PHE A 59 9.75 19.33 -4.11
C PHE A 59 10.65 18.11 -4.35
N PRO A 60 11.96 18.19 -4.05
CA PRO A 60 12.94 17.17 -4.43
C PRO A 60 12.60 15.79 -3.84
N ASP A 61 12.17 15.74 -2.58
CA ASP A 61 11.85 14.48 -1.90
C ASP A 61 10.50 13.87 -2.34
N LEU A 62 9.62 14.70 -2.92
CA LEU A 62 8.25 14.33 -3.28
C LEU A 62 7.91 14.86 -4.69
N PRO A 63 8.51 14.30 -5.76
CA PRO A 63 8.36 14.81 -7.12
C PRO A 63 6.93 14.67 -7.67
N GLN A 64 6.04 13.92 -7.01
CA GLN A 64 4.63 13.84 -7.40
C GLN A 64 3.84 15.11 -7.06
N ILE A 65 4.29 15.91 -6.09
CA ILE A 65 3.62 17.16 -5.72
C ILE A 65 3.69 18.16 -6.88
N GLY A 66 2.56 18.78 -7.23
CA GLY A 66 2.46 19.85 -8.23
C GLY A 66 2.52 19.38 -9.69
N LYS A 67 2.38 18.07 -9.97
CA LYS A 67 2.54 17.51 -11.32
C LYS A 67 1.56 18.12 -12.33
N LYS A 68 0.31 18.36 -11.94
CA LYS A 68 -0.71 19.00 -12.78
C LYS A 68 -0.34 20.47 -13.04
N PHE A 69 0.11 21.19 -12.03
CA PHE A 69 0.54 22.58 -12.17
C PHE A 69 1.77 22.72 -13.08
N ARG A 70 2.78 21.86 -12.92
CA ARG A 70 3.96 21.83 -13.80
C ARG A 70 3.61 21.55 -15.25
N ARG A 71 2.74 20.58 -15.50
CA ARG A 71 2.32 20.24 -16.87
C ARG A 71 1.66 21.44 -17.57
N LYS A 72 0.85 22.22 -16.85
CA LYS A 72 0.21 23.43 -17.39
C LYS A 72 1.21 24.55 -17.64
N ALA A 73 2.21 24.70 -16.77
CA ALA A 73 3.19 25.78 -16.84
C ALA A 73 4.46 25.44 -17.63
N ALA A 74 4.60 24.22 -18.18
CA ALA A 74 5.84 23.73 -18.76
C ALA A 74 6.38 24.59 -19.92
N GLY A 75 5.49 25.10 -20.79
CA GLY A 75 5.89 25.99 -21.89
C GLY A 75 6.45 27.31 -21.37
N TYR A 76 5.75 27.92 -20.41
CA TYR A 76 6.18 29.18 -19.80
C TYR A 76 7.46 29.03 -18.99
N ALA A 77 7.58 27.95 -18.20
CA ALA A 77 8.80 27.66 -17.43
C ALA A 77 10.04 27.54 -18.33
N ALA A 78 9.89 26.97 -19.54
CA ALA A 78 10.96 26.89 -20.51
C ALA A 78 11.34 28.27 -21.09
N GLU A 79 10.36 29.13 -21.35
CA GLU A 79 10.57 30.51 -21.82
C GLU A 79 11.37 31.35 -20.82
N ILE A 80 11.10 31.22 -19.53
CA ILE A 80 11.79 31.95 -18.46
C ILE A 80 13.03 31.22 -17.90
N ASN A 81 13.45 30.12 -18.53
CA ASN A 81 14.59 29.28 -18.12
C ASN A 81 14.52 28.81 -16.65
N VAL A 82 13.32 28.42 -16.20
CA VAL A 82 13.09 27.81 -14.88
C VAL A 82 13.00 26.29 -15.02
N SER A 83 13.50 25.59 -14.00
CA SER A 83 13.48 24.14 -13.95
C SER A 83 12.09 23.55 -14.21
N ARG A 84 12.03 22.49 -15.03
CA ARG A 84 10.81 21.73 -15.30
C ARG A 84 10.22 21.04 -14.07
N MET A 85 10.98 20.96 -12.98
CA MET A 85 10.54 20.40 -11.69
C MET A 85 9.96 21.45 -10.76
N ALA A 86 10.06 22.73 -11.12
CA ALA A 86 9.53 23.81 -10.33
C ALA A 86 8.01 23.99 -10.55
N VAL A 87 7.28 24.14 -9.46
CA VAL A 87 5.83 24.33 -9.41
C VAL A 87 5.55 25.83 -9.19
N PRO A 88 4.75 26.49 -10.05
CA PRO A 88 4.39 27.89 -9.85
C PRO A 88 3.32 28.04 -8.76
N ILE A 89 3.62 28.86 -7.76
CA ILE A 89 2.74 29.28 -6.68
C ILE A 89 2.43 30.76 -6.89
N VAL A 90 1.18 31.05 -7.22
CA VAL A 90 0.69 32.40 -7.55
C VAL A 90 0.00 33.05 -6.35
N LEU A 91 -0.15 34.37 -6.42
CA LEU A 91 -0.96 35.16 -5.48
C LEU A 91 -2.39 34.61 -5.38
N ARG A 92 -2.90 34.49 -4.16
CA ARG A 92 -4.31 34.17 -3.89
C ARG A 92 -4.92 35.21 -2.96
N SER A 93 -6.18 35.56 -3.22
CA SER A 93 -6.97 36.38 -2.31
C SER A 93 -7.78 35.51 -1.36
N SER A 94 -7.72 35.82 -0.07
CA SER A 94 -8.56 35.22 0.97
C SER A 94 -9.34 36.30 1.72
N ASN A 95 -10.61 36.03 2.04
CA ASN A 95 -11.40 36.89 2.91
C ASN A 95 -11.20 36.46 4.37
N ILE A 96 -10.78 37.39 5.21
CA ILE A 96 -10.49 37.17 6.63
C ILE A 96 -11.56 37.92 7.44
N PRO A 97 -12.39 37.23 8.24
CA PRO A 97 -13.39 37.87 9.08
C PRO A 97 -12.70 38.61 10.23
N LEU A 98 -13.06 39.87 10.47
CA LEU A 98 -12.53 40.69 11.56
C LEU A 98 -13.37 40.64 12.84
N ASN A 99 -14.56 40.04 12.77
CA ASN A 99 -15.46 39.92 13.91
C ASN A 99 -16.07 38.51 13.98
N ASN A 100 -16.45 38.09 15.19
CA ASN A 100 -17.03 36.76 15.44
C ASN A 100 -18.30 36.51 14.63
N ASN A 101 -19.08 37.56 14.37
CA ASN A 101 -20.31 37.49 13.59
C ASN A 101 -20.07 37.39 12.07
N LYS A 102 -18.79 37.41 11.63
CA LYS A 102 -18.38 37.31 10.22
C LYS A 102 -19.14 38.27 9.30
N THR A 103 -19.37 39.51 9.76
CA THR A 103 -20.02 40.55 8.95
C THR A 103 -19.03 41.53 8.34
N ILE A 104 -17.83 41.65 8.93
CA ILE A 104 -16.76 42.51 8.43
C ILE A 104 -15.65 41.61 7.91
N PHE A 105 -15.31 41.76 6.63
CA PHE A 105 -14.25 41.00 5.98
C PHE A 105 -13.15 41.92 5.47
N VAL A 106 -11.91 41.49 5.63
CA VAL A 106 -10.76 42.05 4.92
C VAL A 106 -10.34 41.07 3.83
N LYS A 107 -10.22 41.58 2.60
CA LYS A 107 -9.64 40.82 1.49
C LYS A 107 -8.12 40.96 1.55
N ARG A 108 -7.43 39.84 1.69
CA ARG A 108 -5.96 39.78 1.70
C ARG A 108 -5.45 39.02 0.49
N THR A 109 -4.65 39.65 -0.35
CA THR A 109 -3.97 39.01 -1.49
C THR A 109 -2.52 38.73 -1.14
N HIS A 110 -2.09 37.48 -1.16
CA HIS A 110 -0.75 37.06 -0.77
C HIS A 110 -0.35 35.74 -1.45
N VAL A 111 0.94 35.42 -1.46
CA VAL A 111 1.42 34.06 -1.79
C VAL A 111 1.46 33.25 -0.50
N SER A 112 0.73 32.14 -0.43
CA SER A 112 0.51 31.37 0.80
C SER A 112 1.73 30.52 1.21
N LEU A 113 2.85 31.19 1.47
CA LEU A 113 4.14 30.60 1.80
C LEU A 113 4.77 31.27 3.03
N VAL A 114 5.38 30.46 3.88
CA VAL A 114 6.18 30.90 5.04
C VAL A 114 7.53 30.20 5.00
N CYS A 115 8.61 30.93 5.28
CA CYS A 115 9.96 30.37 5.36
C CYS A 115 10.03 29.29 6.46
N VAL A 116 10.63 28.13 6.16
CA VAL A 116 10.66 26.98 7.08
C VAL A 116 12.09 26.49 7.36
N CYS A 117 13.05 27.40 7.49
CA CYS A 117 14.36 27.05 8.05
C CYS A 117 14.28 26.58 9.51
N ALA A 118 13.28 27.07 10.24
CA ALA A 118 12.97 26.65 11.60
C ALA A 118 11.44 26.58 11.74
N THR A 119 10.95 25.57 12.46
CA THR A 119 9.53 25.40 12.75
C THR A 119 9.34 25.02 14.20
N THR A 120 8.16 25.30 14.74
CA THR A 120 7.83 24.84 16.09
C THR A 120 7.45 23.37 16.07
N ILE A 121 7.68 22.67 17.18
CA ILE A 121 7.39 21.25 17.31
C ILE A 121 5.90 20.96 17.00
N HIS A 122 4.99 21.82 17.47
CA HIS A 122 3.55 21.72 17.18
C HIS A 122 3.24 21.78 15.68
N LYS A 123 3.95 22.60 14.90
CA LYS A 123 3.76 22.72 13.45
C LYS A 123 4.44 21.59 12.67
N SER A 124 5.40 20.91 13.28
CA SER A 124 6.04 19.73 12.70
C SER A 124 5.21 18.45 12.85
N GLN A 125 4.19 18.44 13.73
CA GLN A 125 3.40 17.25 14.04
C GLN A 125 2.67 16.74 12.79
N GLY A 126 2.81 15.44 12.51
CA GLY A 126 2.26 14.79 11.31
C GLY A 126 3.23 14.74 10.12
N ASN A 127 4.25 15.59 10.10
CA ASN A 127 5.30 15.56 9.07
C ASN A 127 6.42 14.59 9.43
N LYS A 128 7.18 14.19 8.40
CA LYS A 128 8.41 13.40 8.49
C LYS A 128 9.54 14.13 7.76
N TYR A 129 10.75 14.08 8.31
CA TYR A 129 11.94 14.68 7.72
C TYR A 129 13.08 13.66 7.71
N SER A 130 13.93 13.74 6.69
CA SER A 130 15.17 12.95 6.61
C SER A 130 16.17 13.39 7.67
N GLU A 131 16.31 14.71 7.84
CA GLU A 131 17.24 15.34 8.77
C GLU A 131 16.56 16.46 9.55
N ILE A 132 16.85 16.56 10.85
CA ILE A 132 16.38 17.65 11.71
C ILE A 132 17.48 18.14 12.64
N VAL A 133 17.52 19.46 12.88
CA VAL A 133 18.23 20.04 14.01
C VAL A 133 17.21 20.41 15.07
N TYR A 134 17.26 19.74 16.21
CA TYR A 134 16.39 19.99 17.35
C TYR A 134 17.14 20.76 18.43
N GLU A 135 16.67 21.97 18.73
CA GLU A 135 17.14 22.75 19.87
C GLU A 135 16.48 22.22 21.16
N TYR A 136 17.24 21.43 21.92
CA TYR A 136 16.79 20.80 23.14
C TYR A 136 16.74 21.81 24.30
N ASP A 137 15.60 21.84 25.01
CA ASP A 137 15.37 22.64 26.22
C ASP A 137 14.82 21.73 27.33
N ARG A 138 15.41 21.82 28.52
CA ARG A 138 14.96 21.10 29.73
C ARG A 138 13.52 21.44 30.16
N ARG A 139 12.98 22.56 29.67
CA ARG A 139 11.61 23.02 29.94
C ARG A 139 10.57 22.42 29.00
N HIS A 140 10.98 21.80 27.89
CA HIS A 140 10.04 21.07 27.05
C HIS A 140 9.40 19.92 27.85
N SER A 141 8.15 19.58 27.53
CA SER A 141 7.52 18.40 28.15
C SER A 141 8.05 17.12 27.50
N GLN A 142 7.96 16.00 28.22
CA GLN A 142 8.29 14.67 27.68
C GLN A 142 7.48 14.35 26.40
N SER A 143 6.21 14.75 26.35
CA SER A 143 5.35 14.58 25.18
C SER A 143 5.83 15.41 23.98
N LEU A 144 6.23 16.66 24.20
CA LEU A 144 6.74 17.54 23.15
C LEU A 144 8.08 17.03 22.61
N LEU A 145 8.95 16.56 23.50
CA LEU A 145 10.20 15.90 23.12
C LEU A 145 9.94 14.65 22.27
N TYR A 146 9.00 13.79 22.66
CA TYR A 146 8.61 12.62 21.87
C TYR A 146 8.11 13.02 20.47
N VAL A 147 7.29 14.06 20.37
CA VAL A 147 6.83 14.56 19.06
C VAL A 147 8.01 15.04 18.22
N ALA A 148 8.92 15.84 18.79
CA ALA A 148 10.09 16.37 18.08
C ALA A 148 11.00 15.25 17.55
N LEU A 149 11.36 14.28 18.41
CA LEU A 149 12.26 13.19 18.05
C LEU A 149 11.62 12.17 17.10
N SER A 150 10.28 12.04 17.11
CA SER A 150 9.56 11.15 16.18
C SER A 150 9.34 11.72 14.78
N ARG A 151 9.81 12.95 14.50
CA ARG A 151 9.70 13.54 13.15
C ARG A 151 10.78 13.06 12.19
N VAL A 152 11.93 12.62 12.69
CA VAL A 152 13.05 12.15 11.87
C VAL A 152 12.87 10.66 11.53
N THR A 153 13.26 10.25 10.33
CA THR A 153 13.11 8.86 9.86
C THR A 153 14.29 7.96 10.24
N SER A 154 15.43 8.54 10.63
CA SER A 154 16.65 7.82 10.99
C SER A 154 17.34 8.50 12.17
N ILE A 155 18.15 7.74 12.93
CA ILE A 155 18.91 8.32 14.04
C ILE A 155 20.09 9.16 13.51
N GLU A 156 20.63 8.81 12.35
CA GLU A 156 21.72 9.51 11.68
C GLU A 156 21.32 10.92 11.24
N GLY A 157 20.04 11.12 10.88
CA GLY A 157 19.49 12.43 10.55
C GLY A 157 19.12 13.30 11.75
N LEU A 158 19.33 12.84 12.98
CA LEU A 158 18.98 13.57 14.20
C LEU A 158 20.17 14.35 14.75
N TYR A 159 20.09 15.68 14.71
CA TYR A 159 21.07 16.56 15.32
C TYR A 159 20.42 17.29 16.50
N ILE A 160 21.02 17.20 17.69
CA ILE A 160 20.52 17.88 18.89
C ILE A 160 21.50 18.98 19.29
N THR A 161 21.00 20.20 19.43
CA THR A 161 21.76 21.38 19.90
C THR A 161 21.16 21.93 21.19
N THR A 162 21.94 22.66 21.98
CA THR A 162 21.47 23.31 23.22
C THR A 162 22.04 24.72 23.32
N LYS A 163 21.29 25.64 23.96
CA LYS A 163 21.63 27.09 24.02
C LYS A 163 23.01 27.42 24.58
N ASN A 164 23.65 26.51 25.31
CA ASN A 164 24.96 26.68 25.94
C ASN A 164 25.90 25.47 25.74
N ASN A 165 25.66 24.63 24.73
CA ASN A 165 26.39 23.37 24.53
C ASN A 165 26.37 22.42 25.75
N ASP A 166 25.33 22.53 26.58
CA ASP A 166 25.01 21.58 27.65
C ASP A 166 24.65 20.23 27.00
N LYS A 167 25.42 19.19 27.30
CA LYS A 167 25.23 17.82 26.77
C LYS A 167 24.33 16.96 27.66
N THR A 168 23.78 17.53 28.72
CA THR A 168 23.01 16.80 29.71
C THR A 168 21.59 16.55 29.22
N PHE A 169 21.20 15.28 29.11
CA PHE A 169 19.82 14.89 28.82
C PHE A 169 19.02 14.76 30.14
N TYR A 170 18.02 15.62 30.33
CA TYR A 170 17.25 15.76 31.57
C TYR A 170 15.93 14.97 31.59
N HIS A 171 15.47 14.51 30.43
CA HIS A 171 14.21 13.78 30.28
C HIS A 171 14.36 12.28 30.59
N CYS A 172 13.25 11.59 30.84
CA CYS A 172 13.20 10.16 31.23
C CYS A 172 13.99 9.76 32.51
N ARG A 173 14.49 10.71 33.32
CA ARG A 173 15.23 10.40 34.57
C ARG A 173 14.34 9.91 35.71
N ARG A 174 13.06 10.27 35.68
CA ARG A 174 12.03 9.80 36.61
C ARG A 174 10.79 9.44 35.80
N ARG A 175 10.12 8.35 36.16
CA ARG A 175 8.84 8.00 35.54
C ARG A 175 7.80 9.04 35.98
N SER A 176 7.29 9.83 35.05
CA SER A 176 6.14 10.69 35.32
C SER A 176 4.89 9.82 35.43
N SER A 177 3.92 10.21 36.27
CA SER A 177 2.60 9.56 36.35
C SER A 177 1.94 9.46 34.97
N SER A 178 2.00 10.54 34.19
CA SER A 178 1.48 10.56 32.81
C SER A 178 2.13 9.54 31.87
N THR A 179 3.38 9.14 32.10
CA THR A 179 4.04 8.10 31.29
C THR A 179 3.57 6.72 31.71
N ILE A 180 3.26 6.53 32.99
CA ILE A 180 2.73 5.27 33.54
C ILE A 180 1.33 5.03 32.97
N ASP A 181 0.44 6.02 33.05
CA ASP A 181 -0.93 5.91 32.51
C ASP A 181 -0.92 5.57 31.01
N LEU A 182 -0.02 6.19 30.23
CA LEU A 182 0.15 5.87 28.80
C LEU A 182 0.67 4.45 28.57
N GLN A 183 1.62 3.98 29.38
CA GLN A 183 2.14 2.63 29.29
C GLN A 183 1.07 1.58 29.64
N ASP A 184 0.27 1.85 30.66
CA ASP A 184 -0.85 1.00 31.06
C ASP A 184 -1.92 0.97 29.97
N GLU A 185 -2.22 2.11 29.33
CA GLU A 185 -3.11 2.14 28.17
C GLU A 185 -2.54 1.38 26.96
N PHE A 186 -1.25 1.51 26.65
CA PHE A 186 -0.62 0.70 25.60
C PHE A 186 -0.67 -0.79 25.92
N LYS A 187 -0.46 -1.16 27.20
CA LYS A 187 -0.60 -2.54 27.65
C LYS A 187 -2.05 -3.01 27.51
N ARG A 188 -3.03 -2.22 27.94
CA ARG A 188 -4.46 -2.52 27.81
C ARG A 188 -4.84 -2.72 26.34
N LEU A 189 -4.39 -1.84 25.43
CA LEU A 189 -4.64 -1.97 23.99
C LEU A 189 -3.96 -3.20 23.39
N SER A 190 -2.76 -3.54 23.86
CA SER A 190 -2.04 -4.74 23.40
C SER A 190 -2.71 -6.04 23.83
N LEU A 191 -3.43 -6.02 24.96
CA LEU A 191 -4.20 -7.15 25.49
C LEU A 191 -5.62 -7.22 24.91
N ASN A 192 -6.22 -6.07 24.59
CA ASN A 192 -7.56 -5.97 24.00
C ASN A 192 -7.47 -5.72 22.49
N LYS A 193 -6.81 -6.63 21.77
CA LYS A 193 -6.75 -6.56 20.31
C LYS A 193 -8.13 -6.84 19.75
N LEU A 194 -8.57 -6.03 18.79
CA LEU A 194 -9.76 -6.34 18.02
C LEU A 194 -9.53 -7.63 17.23
N GLN A 195 -10.49 -8.54 17.33
CA GLN A 195 -10.50 -9.75 16.53
C GLN A 195 -10.80 -9.38 15.08
N THR A 196 -9.87 -9.70 14.19
CA THR A 196 -10.02 -9.46 12.76
C THR A 196 -10.61 -10.69 12.10
N ILE A 197 -11.29 -10.51 10.97
CA ILE A 197 -11.81 -11.61 10.15
C ILE A 197 -10.66 -12.58 9.78
N ASN A 198 -9.46 -12.05 9.47
CA ASN A 198 -8.27 -12.88 9.23
C ASN A 198 -7.91 -13.74 10.45
N GLY A 199 -7.97 -13.17 11.66
CA GLY A 199 -7.74 -13.92 12.90
C GLY A 199 -8.75 -15.04 13.10
N ASP A 200 -10.03 -14.81 12.81
CA ASP A 200 -11.07 -15.82 12.88
C ASP A 200 -10.83 -16.97 11.89
N LEU A 201 -10.48 -16.64 10.66
CA LEU A 201 -10.18 -17.63 9.62
C LEU A 201 -8.95 -18.48 9.99
N ILE A 202 -7.88 -17.86 10.51
CA ILE A 202 -6.69 -18.58 10.95
C ILE A 202 -7.03 -19.51 12.12
N ASN A 203 -7.79 -19.03 13.11
CA ASN A 203 -8.24 -19.87 14.23
C ASN A 203 -9.11 -21.03 13.75
N PHE A 204 -10.00 -20.78 12.79
CA PHE A 204 -10.85 -21.80 12.18
C PHE A 204 -10.03 -22.89 11.47
N ILE A 205 -9.05 -22.49 10.64
CA ILE A 205 -8.17 -23.42 9.93
C ILE A 205 -7.34 -24.25 10.92
N THR A 206 -6.74 -23.59 11.92
CA THR A 206 -5.81 -24.22 12.86
C THR A 206 -6.53 -25.19 13.82
N ASN A 207 -7.74 -24.84 14.29
CA ASN A 207 -8.42 -25.64 15.32
C ASN A 207 -9.20 -26.83 14.78
N ARG A 208 -9.65 -26.81 13.51
CA ARG A 208 -10.53 -27.86 12.98
C ARG A 208 -9.82 -29.10 12.44
N GLN A 209 -8.48 -29.10 12.37
CA GLN A 209 -7.66 -30.22 11.87
C GLN A 209 -8.25 -30.87 10.60
N GLY A 210 -8.69 -30.05 9.65
CA GLY A 210 -9.36 -30.50 8.42
C GLY A 210 -8.70 -29.93 7.17
N LEU A 211 -9.12 -30.41 6.01
CA LEU A 211 -8.65 -29.92 4.72
C LEU A 211 -9.19 -28.51 4.45
N SER A 212 -8.28 -27.54 4.34
CA SER A 212 -8.55 -26.16 3.98
C SER A 212 -8.14 -25.88 2.53
N ILE A 213 -9.11 -25.48 1.72
CA ILE A 213 -8.94 -25.14 0.32
C ILE A 213 -9.24 -23.65 0.16
N PHE A 214 -8.28 -22.90 -0.36
CA PHE A 214 -8.46 -21.49 -0.70
C PHE A 214 -8.57 -21.36 -2.22
N THR A 215 -9.55 -20.61 -2.72
CA THR A 215 -9.77 -20.44 -4.16
C THR A 215 -9.94 -18.98 -4.54
N PHE A 216 -9.32 -18.56 -5.65
CA PHE A 216 -9.43 -17.20 -6.16
C PHE A 216 -9.15 -17.10 -7.66
N ASN A 217 -9.75 -16.10 -8.31
CA ASN A 217 -9.40 -15.72 -9.68
C ASN A 217 -8.21 -14.77 -9.64
N CYS A 218 -7.05 -15.21 -10.12
CA CYS A 218 -5.79 -14.46 -10.08
C CYS A 218 -5.39 -14.02 -11.48
N GLN A 219 -6.03 -12.96 -11.99
CA GLN A 219 -5.80 -12.41 -13.33
C GLN A 219 -4.33 -12.00 -13.53
N SER A 220 -3.53 -12.88 -14.15
CA SER A 220 -2.05 -12.79 -14.19
C SER A 220 -1.38 -13.08 -12.85
N LEU A 221 -1.10 -14.36 -12.62
CA LEU A 221 -0.33 -14.82 -11.47
C LEU A 221 1.08 -14.21 -11.42
N THR A 222 1.70 -13.94 -12.58
CA THR A 222 2.99 -13.26 -12.65
C THR A 222 2.97 -11.86 -12.05
N ALA A 223 1.85 -11.14 -12.18
CA ALA A 223 1.72 -9.80 -11.61
C ALA A 223 1.38 -9.82 -10.10
N HIS A 224 0.69 -10.87 -9.63
CA HIS A 224 0.03 -10.90 -8.32
C HIS A 224 0.56 -11.99 -7.36
N ALA A 225 1.65 -12.68 -7.68
CA ALA A 225 2.23 -13.69 -6.79
C ALA A 225 2.62 -13.15 -5.40
N VAL A 226 2.98 -11.86 -5.31
CA VAL A 226 3.29 -11.20 -4.03
C VAL A 226 2.04 -11.03 -3.16
N ASP A 227 0.86 -10.85 -3.78
CA ASP A 227 -0.40 -10.65 -3.07
C ASP A 227 -0.91 -11.93 -2.40
N LEU A 228 -0.46 -13.11 -2.87
CA LEU A 228 -0.78 -14.43 -2.31
C LEU A 228 -0.02 -14.75 -1.01
N GLN A 229 0.73 -13.79 -0.49
CA GLN A 229 1.47 -13.91 0.77
C GLN A 229 0.65 -13.59 2.02
N ASP A 230 -0.67 -13.41 1.90
CA ASP A 230 -1.54 -13.16 3.05
C ASP A 230 -1.49 -14.32 4.08
N SER A 231 -1.65 -13.94 5.35
CA SER A 231 -1.67 -14.84 6.50
C SER A 231 -2.68 -15.99 6.38
N VAL A 232 -3.88 -15.76 5.85
CA VAL A 232 -4.90 -16.81 5.71
C VAL A 232 -4.50 -17.81 4.62
N ILE A 233 -4.05 -17.30 3.47
CA ILE A 233 -3.59 -18.12 2.33
C ILE A 233 -2.41 -18.98 2.76
N ARG A 234 -1.41 -18.41 3.44
CA ARG A 234 -0.26 -19.17 3.94
C ARG A 234 -0.60 -20.30 4.91
N ASN A 235 -1.76 -20.26 5.56
CA ASN A 235 -2.21 -21.31 6.47
C ASN A 235 -3.14 -22.32 5.79
N SER A 236 -3.59 -22.10 4.56
CA SER A 236 -4.40 -23.09 3.84
C SER A 236 -3.55 -24.27 3.37
N ASN A 237 -4.16 -25.44 3.22
CA ASN A 237 -3.44 -26.64 2.76
C ASN A 237 -3.28 -26.64 1.24
N ILE A 238 -4.33 -26.19 0.54
CA ILE A 238 -4.40 -26.20 -0.91
C ILE A 238 -4.84 -24.82 -1.40
N LEU A 239 -4.18 -24.35 -2.45
CA LEU A 239 -4.49 -23.10 -3.13
C LEU A 239 -4.89 -23.41 -4.57
N VAL A 240 -6.11 -23.05 -4.94
CA VAL A 240 -6.70 -23.26 -6.26
C VAL A 240 -6.86 -21.91 -6.94
N LEU A 241 -6.21 -21.72 -8.08
CA LEU A 241 -6.21 -20.47 -8.81
C LEU A 241 -6.82 -20.66 -10.19
N SER A 242 -7.66 -19.71 -10.59
CA SER A 242 -8.14 -19.56 -11.97
C SER A 242 -7.63 -18.24 -12.56
N GLU A 243 -7.76 -18.06 -13.87
CA GLU A 243 -7.31 -16.87 -14.59
C GLU A 243 -5.81 -16.56 -14.41
N THR A 244 -4.98 -17.58 -14.14
CA THR A 244 -3.55 -17.40 -13.83
C THR A 244 -2.78 -16.75 -14.97
N TRP A 245 -3.25 -16.90 -16.20
CA TRP A 245 -2.62 -16.46 -17.46
C TRP A 245 -1.21 -17.02 -17.69
N LEU A 246 -0.78 -17.94 -16.82
CA LEU A 246 0.53 -18.56 -16.82
C LEU A 246 0.59 -19.66 -17.89
N GLY A 247 1.65 -19.66 -18.70
CA GLY A 247 1.87 -20.72 -19.69
C GLY A 247 2.25 -22.04 -19.01
N ASN A 248 2.04 -23.16 -19.71
CA ASN A 248 2.36 -24.49 -19.17
C ASN A 248 3.85 -24.66 -18.85
N GLU A 249 4.73 -24.01 -19.63
CA GLU A 249 6.19 -24.00 -19.42
C GLU A 249 6.68 -22.90 -18.47
N SER A 250 5.79 -22.00 -18.04
CA SER A 250 6.17 -20.86 -17.22
C SER A 250 6.05 -21.20 -15.74
N ASP A 251 7.14 -21.13 -14.99
CA ASP A 251 7.13 -21.34 -13.55
C ASP A 251 7.12 -20.04 -12.76
N ILE A 252 6.44 -20.07 -11.62
CA ILE A 252 6.41 -18.97 -10.67
C ILE A 252 6.48 -19.51 -9.25
N SER A 253 7.34 -18.89 -8.45
CA SER A 253 7.48 -19.24 -7.04
C SER A 253 6.43 -18.50 -6.22
N ILE A 254 5.59 -19.25 -5.52
CA ILE A 254 4.71 -18.73 -4.47
C ILE A 254 5.29 -19.21 -3.13
N PRO A 255 5.62 -18.30 -2.19
CA PRO A 255 6.16 -18.73 -0.91
C PRO A 255 5.24 -19.71 -0.19
N ASN A 256 5.82 -20.78 0.37
CA ASN A 256 5.13 -21.88 1.06
C ASN A 256 4.22 -22.73 0.19
N PHE A 257 4.23 -22.60 -1.14
CA PHE A 257 3.36 -23.36 -2.03
C PHE A 257 4.13 -24.00 -3.18
N ASN A 258 3.95 -25.31 -3.34
CA ASN A 258 4.47 -26.09 -4.46
C ASN A 258 3.38 -26.24 -5.52
N CYS A 259 3.69 -25.96 -6.79
CA CYS A 259 2.75 -26.20 -7.88
C CYS A 259 2.60 -27.70 -8.12
N ILE A 260 1.38 -28.21 -8.01
CA ILE A 260 1.07 -29.63 -8.26
C ILE A 260 0.70 -29.83 -9.73
N VAL A 261 -0.22 -28.99 -10.21
CA VAL A 261 -0.67 -29.04 -11.60
C VAL A 261 -1.11 -27.66 -12.04
N LYS A 262 -0.86 -27.34 -13.29
CA LYS A 262 -1.35 -26.15 -13.95
C LYS A 262 -1.67 -26.47 -15.39
N TYR A 263 -2.63 -25.75 -15.94
CA TYR A 263 -2.96 -25.86 -17.35
C TYR A 263 -3.53 -24.55 -17.87
N LYS A 264 -3.03 -24.14 -19.02
CA LYS A 264 -3.59 -23.09 -19.85
C LYS A 264 -3.54 -23.55 -21.29
N ARG A 265 -4.68 -23.48 -21.98
CA ARG A 265 -4.76 -23.77 -23.41
C ARG A 265 -3.87 -22.82 -24.23
N PRO A 266 -3.26 -23.30 -25.32
CA PRO A 266 -2.43 -22.48 -26.18
C PRO A 266 -3.27 -21.45 -26.94
N ASN A 267 -2.61 -20.40 -27.46
CA ASN A 267 -3.20 -19.36 -28.30
C ASN A 267 -4.34 -18.54 -27.68
N THR A 268 -4.53 -18.59 -26.35
CA THR A 268 -5.44 -17.67 -25.65
C THR A 268 -4.71 -16.73 -24.71
N ARG A 269 -5.07 -15.44 -24.77
CA ARG A 269 -4.50 -14.42 -23.89
C ARG A 269 -4.86 -14.70 -22.43
N ALA A 270 -6.15 -14.90 -22.17
CA ALA A 270 -6.72 -15.14 -20.86
C ALA A 270 -7.05 -16.62 -20.61
N GLY A 271 -7.21 -16.96 -19.33
CA GLY A 271 -7.48 -18.31 -18.83
C GLY A 271 -6.35 -18.84 -17.97
N GLY A 272 -6.25 -20.14 -17.87
CA GLY A 272 -5.27 -20.81 -17.04
C GLY A 272 -5.81 -21.14 -15.66
N VAL A 273 -5.48 -22.32 -15.20
CA VAL A 273 -5.82 -22.85 -13.88
C VAL A 273 -4.58 -23.47 -13.25
N ALA A 274 -4.47 -23.41 -11.93
CA ALA A 274 -3.38 -24.04 -11.21
C ALA A 274 -3.81 -24.47 -9.80
N ILE A 275 -3.25 -25.58 -9.33
CA ILE A 275 -3.42 -26.10 -7.99
C ILE A 275 -2.05 -26.16 -7.34
N TYR A 276 -1.94 -25.58 -6.15
CA TYR A 276 -0.74 -25.59 -5.34
C TYR A 276 -1.01 -26.24 -3.98
N GLN A 277 0.01 -26.88 -3.43
CA GLN A 277 0.00 -27.50 -2.10
C GLN A 277 0.97 -26.78 -1.17
N ASN A 278 0.56 -26.57 0.08
CA ASN A 278 1.39 -25.90 1.06
C ASN A 278 2.61 -26.75 1.48
N SER A 279 3.82 -26.21 1.29
CA SER A 279 5.10 -26.89 1.55
C SER A 279 5.38 -27.10 3.04
N SER A 280 4.85 -26.23 3.91
CA SER A 280 5.07 -26.27 5.37
C SER A 280 4.35 -27.43 6.06
N ASN A 281 3.39 -28.04 5.37
CA ASN A 281 2.44 -28.95 5.99
C ASN A 281 2.87 -30.42 5.97
N ALA A 282 4.13 -30.72 5.66
CA ALA A 282 4.69 -32.07 5.79
C ALA A 282 4.64 -32.62 7.23
N VAL A 283 4.37 -31.79 8.25
CA VAL A 283 4.44 -32.15 9.68
C VAL A 283 3.07 -32.32 10.37
N ASN A 284 1.96 -31.87 9.75
CA ASN A 284 0.59 -32.10 10.27
C ASN A 284 -0.25 -33.00 9.38
N ILE A 285 0.42 -33.80 8.56
CA ILE A 285 -0.17 -34.88 7.80
C ILE A 285 -0.10 -36.13 8.69
N ILE A 286 -1.09 -36.29 9.56
CA ILE A 286 -1.65 -37.63 9.73
C ILE A 286 -2.35 -37.87 8.38
N THR A 287 -1.56 -38.45 7.48
CA THR A 287 -1.88 -39.20 6.25
C THR A 287 -0.52 -39.58 5.67
N PRO A 288 0.15 -40.63 6.18
CA PRO A 288 1.54 -40.97 5.82
C PRO A 288 1.81 -41.30 4.34
N SER A 289 0.91 -40.96 3.42
CA SER A 289 0.98 -41.26 2.00
C SER A 289 0.01 -40.37 1.21
N MET A 290 0.26 -39.06 1.22
CA MET A 290 -0.25 -38.20 0.14
C MET A 290 0.67 -38.37 -1.08
N GLU A 291 0.47 -39.45 -1.83
CA GLU A 291 0.86 -39.46 -3.24
C GLU A 291 -0.20 -38.68 -4.00
N CYS A 292 0.13 -37.44 -4.38
CA CYS A 292 -0.61 -36.76 -5.42
C CYS A 292 -0.22 -37.44 -6.74
N SER A 293 -0.91 -38.52 -7.07
CA SER A 293 -0.75 -39.18 -8.36
C SER A 293 -1.31 -38.24 -9.43
N VAL A 294 -0.40 -37.67 -10.20
CA VAL A 294 -0.74 -36.89 -11.38
C VAL A 294 -1.21 -37.89 -12.42
N SER A 295 -2.50 -38.20 -12.43
CA SER A 295 -3.11 -38.57 -13.70
C SER A 295 -3.22 -37.28 -14.50
N GLN A 296 -2.20 -37.01 -15.30
CA GLN A 296 -2.45 -36.39 -16.60
C GLN A 296 -3.40 -37.38 -17.28
N SER A 297 -4.70 -37.28 -16.99
CA SER A 297 -5.68 -38.14 -17.60
C SER A 297 -5.43 -38.07 -19.11
N ASP A 298 -5.36 -39.25 -19.73
CA ASP A 298 -5.03 -39.53 -21.13
C ASP A 298 -5.95 -38.82 -22.15
N ILE A 299 -6.13 -37.51 -22.04
CA ILE A 299 -7.04 -36.67 -22.81
C ILE A 299 -6.25 -35.61 -23.60
N TYR A 300 -4.98 -35.36 -23.26
CA TYR A 300 -4.14 -34.39 -23.98
C TYR A 300 -3.50 -34.94 -25.26
N GLY A 301 -3.93 -36.13 -25.71
CA GLY A 301 -3.56 -36.67 -27.01
C GLY A 301 -4.31 -36.08 -28.20
N THR A 302 -5.53 -35.50 -28.05
CA THR A 302 -6.29 -35.16 -29.28
C THR A 302 -7.38 -34.09 -29.23
N ILE A 303 -7.74 -33.44 -28.12
CA ILE A 303 -8.84 -32.44 -28.16
C ILE A 303 -8.55 -31.21 -27.29
N GLN A 304 -7.99 -30.16 -27.91
CA GLN A 304 -8.05 -28.81 -27.38
C GLN A 304 -9.52 -28.36 -27.28
N SER A 305 -10.05 -28.26 -26.07
CA SER A 305 -11.38 -27.70 -25.87
C SER A 305 -11.34 -26.17 -26.03
N SER A 306 -12.17 -25.61 -26.90
CA SER A 306 -12.35 -24.16 -27.01
C SER A 306 -13.16 -23.57 -25.83
N VAL A 307 -13.71 -24.42 -24.97
CA VAL A 307 -14.66 -24.06 -23.89
C VAL A 307 -13.93 -23.47 -22.69
N GLY A 308 -12.84 -24.08 -22.23
CA GLY A 308 -12.20 -23.69 -20.98
C GLY A 308 -10.88 -24.40 -20.68
N ASP A 309 -10.30 -24.07 -19.53
CA ASP A 309 -9.08 -24.67 -18.98
C ASP A 309 -9.45 -25.48 -17.73
N LEU A 310 -8.84 -26.65 -17.55
CA LEU A 310 -9.14 -27.55 -16.45
C LEU A 310 -7.90 -28.32 -16.00
N CYS A 311 -7.68 -28.40 -14.70
CA CYS A 311 -6.70 -29.31 -14.10
C CYS A 311 -7.27 -29.97 -12.85
N LEU A 312 -6.72 -31.13 -12.48
CA LEU A 312 -7.18 -31.94 -11.37
C LEU A 312 -6.01 -32.37 -10.48
N ALA A 313 -6.29 -32.48 -9.18
CA ALA A 313 -5.40 -33.11 -8.21
C ALA A 313 -6.21 -34.10 -7.36
N GLU A 314 -5.65 -35.29 -7.13
CA GLU A 314 -6.22 -36.30 -6.23
C GLU A 314 -5.54 -36.21 -4.85
N CYS A 315 -6.36 -36.25 -3.81
CA CYS A 315 -5.97 -36.18 -2.41
C CYS A 315 -6.58 -37.38 -1.69
N VAL A 316 -5.76 -38.17 -1.00
CA VAL A 316 -6.24 -39.26 -0.14
C VAL A 316 -6.17 -38.79 1.29
N ILE A 317 -7.27 -38.91 2.04
CA ILE A 317 -7.33 -38.61 3.48
C ILE A 317 -7.21 -39.89 4.33
N ASP A 318 -7.02 -39.76 5.64
CA ASP A 318 -6.57 -40.85 6.54
C ASP A 318 -7.47 -42.07 6.55
N ASN A 319 -8.77 -41.87 6.37
CA ASN A 319 -9.76 -42.92 6.34
C ASN A 319 -9.82 -43.67 4.99
N GLY A 320 -8.87 -43.41 4.08
CA GLY A 320 -8.80 -43.99 2.74
C GLY A 320 -9.75 -43.33 1.72
N GLN A 321 -10.47 -42.28 2.10
CA GLN A 321 -11.35 -41.57 1.19
C GLN A 321 -10.52 -40.71 0.21
N LYS A 322 -10.91 -40.79 -1.06
CA LYS A 322 -10.31 -40.02 -2.16
C LYS A 322 -11.11 -38.74 -2.39
N ILE A 323 -10.43 -37.60 -2.42
CA ILE A 323 -10.94 -36.28 -2.72
C ILE A 323 -10.31 -35.81 -4.02
N ILE A 324 -11.15 -35.42 -4.98
CA ILE A 324 -10.69 -34.90 -6.26
C ILE A 324 -10.94 -33.40 -6.27
N ILE A 325 -9.87 -32.64 -6.46
CA ILE A 325 -9.90 -31.19 -6.50
C ILE A 325 -9.77 -30.78 -7.95
N VAL A 326 -10.75 -30.01 -8.43
CA VAL A 326 -10.84 -29.60 -9.83
C VAL A 326 -10.79 -28.08 -9.89
N ALA A 327 -9.81 -27.56 -10.63
CA ALA A 327 -9.75 -26.15 -10.98
C ALA A 327 -10.30 -25.98 -12.39
N VAL A 328 -11.32 -25.14 -12.55
CA VAL A 328 -12.00 -24.92 -13.83
C VAL A 328 -12.05 -23.44 -14.15
N TYR A 329 -11.66 -23.09 -15.37
CA TYR A 329 -11.92 -21.79 -15.98
C TYR A 329 -12.77 -21.99 -17.23
N ILE A 330 -13.89 -21.31 -17.33
CA ILE A 330 -14.76 -21.33 -18.52
C ILE A 330 -14.59 -20.01 -19.26
N THR A 331 -14.40 -20.10 -20.58
CA THR A 331 -14.35 -18.91 -21.44
C THR A 331 -15.70 -18.21 -21.40
N PRO A 332 -15.73 -16.86 -21.33
CA PRO A 332 -16.98 -16.12 -21.45
C PRO A 332 -17.77 -16.49 -22.72
N ASN A 333 -19.10 -16.41 -22.64
CA ASN A 333 -20.03 -16.59 -23.77
C ASN A 333 -20.03 -17.99 -24.42
N LYS A 334 -19.82 -19.06 -23.64
CA LYS A 334 -19.98 -20.45 -24.11
C LYS A 334 -21.41 -20.94 -23.87
N LYS A 335 -21.91 -21.79 -24.77
CA LYS A 335 -23.23 -22.41 -24.62
C LYS A 335 -23.18 -23.39 -23.45
N LEU A 336 -24.30 -23.53 -22.74
CA LEU A 336 -24.40 -24.43 -21.59
C LEU A 336 -24.13 -25.88 -21.98
N ASP A 337 -24.64 -26.32 -23.14
CA ASP A 337 -24.43 -27.68 -23.64
C ASP A 337 -22.94 -27.98 -23.86
N ASP A 338 -22.19 -27.03 -24.43
CA ASP A 338 -20.74 -27.16 -24.63
C ASP A 338 -19.99 -27.25 -23.29
N ILE A 339 -20.45 -26.51 -22.27
CA ILE A 339 -19.87 -26.54 -20.91
C ILE A 339 -20.16 -27.88 -20.24
N ILE A 340 -21.39 -28.38 -20.34
CA ILE A 340 -21.78 -29.67 -19.78
C ILE A 340 -20.98 -30.78 -20.44
N GLU A 341 -20.88 -30.80 -21.77
CA GLU A 341 -20.09 -31.77 -22.51
C GLU A 341 -18.61 -31.71 -22.10
N PHE A 342 -18.04 -30.50 -22.00
CA PHE A 342 -16.66 -30.29 -21.56
C PHE A 342 -16.38 -30.86 -20.16
N LEU A 343 -17.24 -30.54 -19.19
CA LEU A 343 -17.10 -31.03 -17.82
C LEU A 343 -17.33 -32.54 -17.74
N HIS A 344 -18.38 -33.04 -18.39
CA HIS A 344 -18.71 -34.46 -18.39
C HIS A 344 -17.57 -35.27 -18.99
N ARG A 345 -17.04 -34.88 -20.16
CA ARG A 345 -15.93 -35.60 -20.79
C ARG A 345 -14.65 -35.60 -19.96
N SER A 346 -14.40 -34.51 -19.22
CA SER A 346 -13.21 -34.37 -18.38
C SER A 346 -13.33 -35.09 -17.03
N LEU A 347 -14.53 -35.16 -16.47
CA LEU A 347 -14.79 -35.71 -15.13
C LEU A 347 -15.34 -37.13 -15.14
N LEU A 348 -15.84 -37.63 -16.28
CA LEU A 348 -16.41 -38.98 -16.41
C LEU A 348 -15.50 -40.09 -15.86
N PRO A 349 -14.17 -40.10 -16.12
CA PRO A 349 -13.27 -41.14 -15.59
C PRO A 349 -13.26 -41.22 -14.06
N TYR A 350 -13.62 -40.14 -13.38
CA TYR A 350 -13.61 -40.03 -11.93
C TYR A 350 -14.98 -40.31 -11.28
N THR A 351 -15.98 -40.66 -12.08
CA THR A 351 -17.28 -41.13 -11.58
C THR A 351 -17.25 -42.65 -11.43
N SER A 352 -17.95 -43.19 -10.44
CA SER A 352 -18.03 -44.65 -10.21
C SER A 352 -18.48 -45.43 -11.45
N ARG A 353 -19.45 -44.88 -12.19
CA ARG A 353 -19.96 -45.47 -13.43
C ARG A 353 -18.98 -45.31 -14.60
N GLY A 354 -18.30 -44.16 -14.71
CA GLY A 354 -17.35 -43.91 -15.79
C GLY A 354 -16.03 -44.65 -15.63
N SER A 355 -15.50 -44.79 -14.42
CA SER A 355 -14.33 -45.64 -14.12
C SER A 355 -14.60 -47.10 -14.48
N ALA A 356 -15.77 -47.63 -14.10
CA ALA A 356 -16.20 -48.98 -14.46
C ALA A 356 -16.36 -49.19 -15.99
N LEU A 357 -16.83 -48.16 -16.72
CA LEU A 357 -16.95 -48.20 -18.19
C LEU A 357 -15.60 -48.10 -18.91
N LEU A 358 -14.59 -47.49 -18.28
CA LEU A 358 -13.29 -47.20 -18.89
C LEU A 358 -12.17 -48.17 -18.44
N ASN A 359 -12.50 -49.22 -17.68
CA ASN A 359 -11.54 -50.20 -17.13
C ASN A 359 -10.36 -49.57 -16.35
N LYS A 360 -10.58 -48.44 -15.67
CA LYS A 360 -9.59 -47.81 -14.79
C LYS A 360 -10.00 -48.08 -13.35
N ASN A 361 -9.37 -49.09 -12.72
CA ASN A 361 -9.48 -49.39 -11.29
C ASN A 361 -8.67 -48.41 -10.45
#